data_AF-A0A522WFI3-F1
#
_entry.id   AF-A0A522WFI3-F1
#
_cell.length_a   1.000
_cell.length_b   1.000
_cell.length_c   1.000
_cell.angle_alpha   90.00
_cell.angle_beta   90.00
_cell.angle_gamma   90.00
#
_symmetry.space_group_name_H-M   'P 1'
#
loop_
_entity.id
_entity.type
_entity.pdbx_description
1 polymer ?
#
loop_
_entity_poly.entity_id
_entity_poly.type
_entity_poly.pdbx_seq_one_letter_code
_entity_poly.pdbx_strand_id
1 'polypeptide(L)'
;MPDKETEQILTLRVPKNIAENTLAKETTVKAINAKEAKKGMTFESFLVFTVLIVAIIGAYESVTELSMPALSILSLVHGYGYLKSYPIVYEPNKGIWHMLGWTGSLMMVVMMLYSVRKRLAVMNSLGTLRHWLSGHMFLGILGPLLVTLHTTFKLNGIITTSFWCMITTMVFGIVGRYIYIQVPRSITGAELGVQDIDRIVDNLNEQLHRHLNNADLTHLFNAISVPYDKARQVSPLTALFLMVKTDIENIFKISRLRSMLKKHYGALHWRIREEIEELLKKKAALIRRRNFFDASHRLLHYWHVFHVPLAVVMFLIMFIHIIVYYIFRVGH
;
A
#
# COMPACT_ATOMS: atom_id res chain seq x y z
N MET A 1 17.89 -13.08 73.49
CA MET A 1 18.95 -12.31 72.80
C MET A 1 19.08 -12.92 71.41
N PRO A 2 19.04 -12.10 70.34
CA PRO A 2 18.51 -12.52 69.06
C PRO A 2 19.40 -13.59 68.41
N ASP A 3 18.69 -14.54 67.85
CA ASP A 3 19.15 -15.77 67.22
C ASP A 3 20.03 -15.48 65.99
N LYS A 4 21.08 -16.26 65.82
CA LYS A 4 22.05 -16.15 64.71
C LYS A 4 21.47 -16.59 63.36
N GLU A 5 20.19 -16.93 63.29
CA GLU A 5 19.50 -17.32 62.04
C GLU A 5 19.06 -16.14 61.16
N THR A 6 18.94 -14.91 61.69
CA THR A 6 18.44 -13.77 60.90
C THR A 6 19.47 -13.09 60.00
N GLU A 7 20.78 -13.31 60.20
CA GLU A 7 21.83 -12.76 59.34
C GLU A 7 22.16 -13.63 58.12
N GLN A 8 21.61 -14.85 58.01
CA GLN A 8 21.89 -15.75 56.89
C GLN A 8 20.92 -15.60 55.70
N ILE A 9 19.89 -14.75 55.82
CA ILE A 9 18.85 -14.59 54.78
C ILE A 9 19.20 -13.50 53.74
N LEU A 10 20.22 -12.67 53.97
CA LEU A 10 20.52 -11.50 53.12
C LEU A 10 21.67 -11.65 52.11
N THR A 11 22.12 -12.88 51.84
CA THR A 11 23.10 -13.14 50.76
C THR A 11 22.70 -14.31 49.87
N LEU A 12 21.43 -14.36 49.43
CA LEU A 12 21.06 -15.13 48.23
C LEU A 12 21.72 -14.49 47.01
N ARG A 13 22.97 -14.89 46.80
CA ARG A 13 23.80 -14.61 45.64
C ARG A 13 23.05 -15.15 44.43
N VAL A 14 22.33 -14.26 43.74
CA VAL A 14 21.73 -14.57 42.43
C VAL A 14 22.85 -15.21 41.59
N PRO A 15 22.67 -16.46 41.12
CA PRO A 15 23.70 -17.14 40.36
C PRO A 15 24.15 -16.23 39.21
N LYS A 16 25.46 -16.01 39.07
CA LYS A 16 26.04 -15.10 38.07
C LYS A 16 25.48 -15.34 36.65
N ASN A 17 25.16 -16.59 36.34
CA ASN A 17 24.52 -17.04 35.10
C ASN A 17 23.08 -16.50 34.90
N ILE A 18 22.30 -16.34 35.98
CA ILE A 18 20.96 -15.75 35.90
C ILE A 18 21.07 -14.25 35.62
N ALA A 19 21.96 -13.54 36.32
CA ALA A 19 22.19 -12.10 36.12
C ALA A 19 22.74 -11.76 34.73
N GLU A 20 23.67 -12.57 34.21
CA GLU A 20 24.19 -12.43 32.84
C GLU A 20 23.11 -12.72 31.78
N ASN A 21 22.22 -13.68 32.01
CA ASN A 21 21.11 -13.99 31.11
C ASN A 21 20.02 -12.91 31.14
N THR A 22 19.73 -12.30 32.29
CA THR A 22 18.83 -11.13 32.36
C THR A 22 19.44 -9.92 31.66
N LEU A 23 20.74 -9.64 31.86
CA LEU A 23 21.43 -8.52 31.22
C LEU A 23 21.53 -8.69 29.70
N ALA A 24 21.84 -9.91 29.23
CA ALA A 24 21.84 -10.24 27.80
C ALA A 24 20.44 -10.10 27.18
N LYS A 25 19.38 -10.54 27.89
CA LYS A 25 17.98 -10.33 27.48
C LYS A 25 17.62 -8.85 27.45
N GLU A 26 18.02 -8.06 28.44
CA GLU A 26 17.73 -6.62 28.49
C GLU A 26 18.43 -5.85 27.37
N THR A 27 19.68 -6.20 27.07
CA THR A 27 20.46 -5.58 25.99
C THR A 27 19.88 -5.93 24.63
N THR A 28 19.45 -7.17 24.45
CA THR A 28 18.76 -7.65 23.25
C THR A 28 17.39 -6.98 23.09
N VAL A 29 16.62 -6.81 24.17
CA VAL A 29 15.33 -6.11 24.16
C VAL A 29 15.50 -4.63 23.84
N LYS A 30 16.50 -3.94 24.40
CA LYS A 30 16.82 -2.54 24.05
C LYS A 30 17.25 -2.39 22.59
N ALA A 31 18.10 -3.29 22.09
CA ALA A 31 18.52 -3.28 20.69
C ALA A 31 17.36 -3.50 19.71
N ILE A 32 16.37 -4.33 20.10
CA ILE A 32 15.21 -4.59 19.26
C ILE A 32 14.18 -3.46 19.36
N ASN A 33 13.95 -2.89 20.54
CA ASN A 33 13.10 -1.70 20.70
C ASN A 33 13.65 -0.50 19.92
N ALA A 34 14.97 -0.33 19.87
CA ALA A 34 15.62 0.70 19.05
C ALA A 34 15.47 0.43 17.54
N LYS A 35 15.34 -0.84 17.13
CA LYS A 35 15.14 -1.25 15.73
C LYS A 35 13.67 -1.11 15.29
N GLU A 36 12.72 -1.35 16.19
CA GLU A 36 11.27 -1.19 15.92
C GLU A 36 10.83 0.28 15.95
N ALA A 37 11.37 1.10 16.86
CA ALA A 37 11.11 2.54 16.89
C ALA A 37 11.58 3.28 15.62
N LYS A 38 12.44 2.64 14.80
CA LYS A 38 12.98 3.19 13.55
C LYS A 38 12.26 2.70 12.29
N LYS A 39 11.11 2.04 12.40
CA LYS A 39 10.29 1.66 11.24
C LYS A 39 9.45 2.87 10.80
N GLY A 40 10.05 3.77 10.02
CA GLY A 40 9.35 4.91 9.41
C GLY A 40 8.14 4.47 8.58
N MET A 41 7.24 5.42 8.26
CA MET A 41 6.08 5.16 7.41
C MET A 41 6.49 4.45 6.12
N THR A 42 5.76 3.38 5.78
CA THR A 42 5.91 2.78 4.44
C THR A 42 5.42 3.76 3.39
N PHE A 43 5.96 3.66 2.18
CA PHE A 43 5.53 4.47 1.05
C PHE A 43 4.00 4.38 0.84
N GLU A 44 3.44 3.18 1.01
CA GLU A 44 2.01 2.94 0.89
C GLU A 44 1.19 3.71 1.94
N SER A 45 1.62 3.72 3.21
CA SER A 45 0.94 4.48 4.26
C SER A 45 1.05 5.98 4.05
N PHE A 46 2.22 6.46 3.62
CA PHE A 46 2.43 7.86 3.25
C PHE A 46 1.50 8.28 2.11
N LEU A 47 1.44 7.50 1.03
CA LEU A 47 0.59 7.76 -0.12
C LEU A 47 -0.89 7.87 0.26
N VAL A 48 -1.40 6.88 1.02
CA VAL A 48 -2.81 6.88 1.47
C VAL A 48 -3.10 8.09 2.34
N PHE A 49 -2.22 8.42 3.28
CA PHE A 49 -2.37 9.57 4.15
C PHE A 49 -2.42 10.89 3.36
N THR A 50 -1.48 11.09 2.43
CA THR A 50 -1.47 12.28 1.56
C THR A 50 -2.73 12.39 0.72
N VAL A 51 -3.16 11.30 0.09
CA VAL A 51 -4.38 11.28 -0.75
C VAL A 51 -5.62 11.60 0.09
N LEU A 52 -5.76 11.02 1.27
CA LEU A 52 -6.88 11.30 2.17
C LEU A 52 -6.89 12.76 2.62
N ILE A 53 -5.74 13.32 3.02
CA ILE A 53 -5.66 14.72 3.42
C ILE A 53 -6.06 15.65 2.28
N VAL A 54 -5.49 15.46 1.08
CA VAL A 54 -5.80 16.31 -0.08
C VAL A 54 -7.26 16.15 -0.49
N ALA A 55 -7.81 14.94 -0.44
CA ALA A 55 -9.21 14.70 -0.74
C ALA A 55 -10.15 15.35 0.28
N ILE A 56 -9.85 15.23 1.59
CA ILE A 56 -10.67 15.83 2.66
C ILE A 56 -10.64 17.36 2.57
N ILE A 57 -9.45 17.95 2.44
CA ILE A 57 -9.29 19.41 2.31
C ILE A 57 -9.97 19.89 1.04
N GLY A 58 -9.72 19.25 -0.11
CA GLY A 58 -10.31 19.63 -1.38
C GLY A 58 -11.84 19.49 -1.40
N ALA A 59 -12.39 18.45 -0.77
CA ALA A 59 -13.83 18.29 -0.61
C ALA A 59 -14.43 19.35 0.31
N TYR A 60 -13.76 19.66 1.42
CA TYR A 60 -14.16 20.73 2.33
C TYR A 60 -14.20 22.09 1.60
N GLU A 61 -13.14 22.45 0.88
CA GLU A 61 -13.10 23.70 0.10
C GLU A 61 -14.19 23.71 -0.98
N SER A 62 -14.39 22.60 -1.69
CA SER A 62 -15.44 22.51 -2.72
C SER A 62 -16.85 22.71 -2.16
N VAL A 63 -17.16 22.11 -1.00
CA VAL A 63 -18.48 22.22 -0.37
C VAL A 63 -18.69 23.61 0.23
N THR A 64 -17.66 24.18 0.87
CA THR A 64 -17.74 25.50 1.48
C THR A 64 -17.84 26.59 0.43
N GLU A 65 -17.07 26.55 -0.67
CA GLU A 65 -17.22 27.52 -1.75
C GLU A 65 -18.58 27.44 -2.45
N LEU A 66 -19.20 26.25 -2.51
CA LEU A 66 -20.53 26.09 -3.10
C LEU A 66 -21.66 26.58 -2.18
N SER A 67 -21.56 26.31 -0.88
CA SER A 67 -22.69 26.47 0.06
C SER A 67 -22.54 27.64 1.03
N MET A 68 -21.32 27.90 1.51
CA MET A 68 -21.01 28.89 2.55
C MET A 68 -19.62 29.51 2.31
N PRO A 69 -19.47 30.42 1.33
CA PRO A 69 -18.16 30.95 0.94
C PRO A 69 -17.39 31.64 2.07
N ALA A 70 -18.08 32.12 3.11
CA ALA A 70 -17.46 32.75 4.28
C ALA A 70 -16.64 31.77 5.15
N LEU A 71 -16.87 30.46 5.03
CA LEU A 71 -16.17 29.42 5.79
C LEU A 71 -15.04 28.74 5.00
N SER A 72 -14.87 29.04 3.72
CA SER A 72 -13.77 28.51 2.91
C SER A 72 -12.44 29.06 3.41
N ILE A 73 -11.43 28.18 3.54
CA ILE A 73 -10.07 28.60 3.92
C ILE A 73 -9.51 29.53 2.86
N LEU A 74 -9.77 29.27 1.57
CA LEU A 74 -9.38 30.18 0.48
C LEU A 74 -9.97 31.58 0.68
N SER A 75 -11.27 31.67 0.93
CA SER A 75 -11.99 32.92 1.17
C SER A 75 -11.45 33.69 2.37
N LEU A 76 -11.16 33.00 3.47
CA LEU A 76 -10.54 33.59 4.65
C LEU A 76 -9.13 34.11 4.32
N VAL A 77 -8.28 33.32 3.67
CA VAL A 77 -6.89 33.69 3.34
C VAL A 77 -6.84 34.88 2.35
N HIS A 78 -7.79 34.96 1.43
CA HIS A 78 -7.94 36.12 0.53
C HIS A 78 -8.45 37.35 1.28
N GLY A 79 -9.40 37.19 2.21
CA GLY A 79 -9.87 38.25 3.10
C GLY A 79 -8.75 38.82 3.99
N TYR A 80 -7.81 37.98 4.44
CA TYR A 80 -6.61 38.39 5.18
C TYR A 80 -5.51 39.04 4.30
N GLY A 81 -5.70 39.10 2.98
CA GLY A 81 -4.83 39.83 2.06
C GLY A 81 -3.67 39.04 1.45
N TYR A 82 -3.49 37.77 1.79
CA TYR A 82 -2.39 36.94 1.24
C TYR A 82 -2.63 36.50 -0.21
N LEU A 83 -3.89 36.45 -0.68
CA LEU A 83 -4.27 35.98 -2.02
C LEU A 83 -5.00 37.05 -2.86
N LYS A 84 -4.80 38.34 -2.57
CA LYS A 84 -5.56 39.46 -3.18
C LYS A 84 -5.51 39.48 -4.71
N SER A 85 -4.48 38.90 -5.31
CA SER A 85 -4.28 38.81 -6.77
C SER A 85 -5.00 37.64 -7.46
N TYR A 86 -5.56 36.68 -6.70
CA TYR A 86 -6.23 35.51 -7.26
C TYR A 86 -7.74 35.57 -7.04
N PRO A 87 -8.57 35.54 -8.10
CA PRO A 87 -10.02 35.53 -7.95
C PRO A 87 -10.48 34.19 -7.35
N ILE A 88 -11.19 34.22 -6.24
CA ILE A 88 -11.86 33.04 -5.67
C ILE A 88 -13.23 32.94 -6.32
N VAL A 89 -13.25 32.37 -7.51
CA VAL A 89 -14.48 32.04 -8.21
C VAL A 89 -14.46 30.54 -8.40
N TYR A 90 -15.52 29.86 -7.95
CA TYR A 90 -15.68 28.41 -8.07
C TYR A 90 -16.03 28.00 -9.50
N GLU A 91 -15.05 28.20 -10.39
CA GLU A 91 -15.12 27.89 -11.81
C GLU A 91 -13.81 27.24 -12.27
N PRO A 92 -13.87 26.24 -13.18
CA PRO A 92 -12.67 25.54 -13.64
C PRO A 92 -11.63 26.46 -14.30
N ASN A 93 -12.07 27.53 -14.96
CA ASN A 93 -11.24 28.42 -15.76
C ASN A 93 -10.66 29.62 -14.99
N LYS A 94 -10.92 29.73 -13.67
CA LYS A 94 -10.50 30.89 -12.86
C LYS A 94 -9.82 30.47 -11.57
N GLY A 95 -9.04 31.40 -11.01
CA GLY A 95 -8.51 31.30 -9.66
C GLY A 95 -7.56 30.12 -9.43
N ILE A 96 -7.58 29.65 -8.18
CA ILE A 96 -6.77 28.51 -7.71
C ILE A 96 -7.22 27.19 -8.36
N TRP A 97 -8.51 27.04 -8.66
CA TRP A 97 -9.06 25.85 -9.30
C TRP A 97 -8.47 25.60 -10.70
N HIS A 98 -8.17 26.66 -11.47
CA HIS A 98 -7.44 26.54 -12.73
C HIS A 98 -6.00 26.04 -12.55
N MET A 99 -5.30 26.48 -11.49
CA MET A 99 -3.93 26.01 -11.19
C MET A 99 -3.90 24.54 -10.79
N LEU A 100 -4.96 24.03 -10.15
CA LEU A 100 -5.10 22.59 -9.88
C LEU A 100 -5.15 21.77 -11.17
N GLY A 101 -5.80 22.29 -12.22
CA GLY A 101 -5.85 21.66 -13.54
C GLY A 101 -4.47 21.55 -14.18
N TRP A 102 -3.68 22.63 -14.15
CA TRP A 102 -2.30 22.63 -14.64
C TRP A 102 -1.39 21.69 -13.85
N THR A 103 -1.48 21.74 -12.52
CA THR A 103 -0.66 20.92 -11.64
C THR A 103 -1.01 19.43 -11.84
N GLY A 104 -2.30 19.08 -11.84
CA GLY A 104 -2.77 17.72 -12.07
C GLY A 104 -2.39 17.18 -13.46
N SER A 105 -2.57 17.99 -14.50
CA SER A 105 -2.19 17.62 -15.88
C SER A 105 -0.67 17.43 -16.00
N LEU A 106 0.13 18.31 -15.40
CA LEU A 106 1.59 18.17 -15.36
C LEU A 106 2.00 16.86 -14.67
N MET A 107 1.39 16.53 -13.53
CA MET A 107 1.65 15.27 -12.83
C MET A 107 1.34 14.06 -13.71
N MET A 108 0.23 14.12 -14.46
CA MET A 108 -0.15 13.07 -15.40
C MET A 108 0.78 12.99 -16.62
N VAL A 109 1.34 14.10 -17.10
CA VAL A 109 2.36 14.05 -18.16
C VAL A 109 3.67 13.49 -17.62
N VAL A 110 4.12 13.96 -16.45
CA VAL A 110 5.36 13.51 -15.81
C VAL A 110 5.32 12.01 -15.47
N MET A 111 4.16 11.45 -15.08
CA MET A 111 4.07 10.01 -14.81
C MET A 111 4.32 9.15 -16.06
N MET A 112 4.16 9.69 -17.28
CA MET A 112 4.51 8.99 -18.53
C MET A 112 6.02 8.76 -18.65
N LEU A 113 6.86 9.53 -17.95
CA LEU A 113 8.30 9.32 -17.91
C LEU A 113 8.65 7.92 -17.40
N TYR A 114 7.83 7.29 -16.56
CA TYR A 114 7.99 5.89 -16.18
C TYR A 114 7.95 4.96 -17.41
N SER A 115 6.97 5.15 -18.30
CA SER A 115 6.83 4.32 -19.51
C SER A 115 7.99 4.53 -20.48
N VAL A 116 8.50 5.76 -20.58
CA VAL A 116 9.70 6.10 -21.37
C VAL A 116 10.96 5.46 -20.76
N ARG A 117 11.16 5.64 -19.45
CA ARG A 117 12.25 5.07 -18.64
C ARG A 117 12.34 3.55 -18.75
N LYS A 118 11.20 2.86 -18.85
CA LYS A 118 11.13 1.40 -19.02
C LYS A 118 11.59 0.95 -20.41
N ARG A 119 11.48 1.81 -21.43
CA ARG A 119 11.82 1.50 -22.83
C ARG A 119 13.22 1.99 -23.21
N LEU A 120 13.70 3.08 -22.61
CA LEU A 120 15.00 3.67 -22.91
C LEU A 120 16.07 3.25 -21.91
N ALA A 121 17.06 2.48 -22.38
CA ALA A 121 18.19 2.01 -21.58
C ALA A 121 19.07 3.16 -21.04
N VAL A 122 19.11 4.31 -21.72
CA VAL A 122 19.93 5.47 -21.33
C VAL A 122 19.54 6.03 -19.95
N MET A 123 18.27 5.90 -19.57
CA MET A 123 17.80 6.38 -18.28
C MET A 123 18.09 5.38 -17.14
N ASN A 124 18.81 4.27 -17.39
CA ASN A 124 19.09 3.22 -16.40
C ASN A 124 19.82 3.71 -15.14
N SER A 125 20.56 4.81 -15.23
CA SER A 125 21.27 5.45 -14.12
C SER A 125 20.38 6.25 -13.17
N LEU A 126 19.17 6.64 -13.58
CA LEU A 126 18.31 7.56 -12.82
C LEU A 126 17.49 6.85 -11.73
N GLY A 127 18.13 6.05 -10.87
CA GLY A 127 17.48 5.38 -9.74
C GLY A 127 16.76 4.08 -10.09
N THR A 128 16.33 3.36 -9.05
CA THR A 128 15.80 1.99 -9.18
C THR A 128 14.36 1.96 -9.72
N LEU A 129 14.03 0.91 -10.47
CA LEU A 129 12.69 0.72 -11.06
C LEU A 129 11.55 0.79 -10.03
N ARG A 130 11.83 0.36 -8.78
CA ARG A 130 10.88 0.42 -7.67
C ARG A 130 10.47 1.86 -7.34
N HIS A 131 11.41 2.80 -7.29
CA HIS A 131 11.12 4.21 -7.00
C HIS A 131 10.32 4.87 -8.12
N TRP A 132 10.64 4.56 -9.38
CA TRP A 132 9.87 5.04 -10.53
C TRP A 132 8.43 4.54 -10.51
N LEU A 133 8.21 3.27 -10.18
CA LEU A 133 6.86 2.71 -10.05
C LEU A 133 6.11 3.37 -8.89
N SER A 134 6.78 3.61 -7.76
CA SER A 134 6.22 4.40 -6.65
C SER A 134 5.83 5.82 -7.09
N GLY A 135 6.70 6.52 -7.82
CA GLY A 135 6.40 7.84 -8.38
C GLY A 135 5.21 7.82 -9.36
N HIS A 136 5.15 6.83 -10.25
CA HIS A 136 4.04 6.65 -11.18
C HIS A 136 2.71 6.45 -10.46
N MET A 137 2.66 5.63 -9.41
CA MET A 137 1.45 5.45 -8.61
C MET A 137 1.06 6.72 -7.84
N PHE A 138 2.04 7.43 -7.28
CA PHE A 138 1.78 8.69 -6.58
C PHE A 138 1.18 9.74 -7.51
N LEU A 139 1.83 9.98 -8.66
CA LEU A 139 1.36 10.94 -9.66
C LEU A 139 0.04 10.48 -10.31
N GLY A 140 -0.13 9.17 -10.52
CA GLY A 140 -1.32 8.58 -11.14
C GLY A 140 -2.56 8.52 -10.24
N ILE A 141 -2.43 8.79 -8.94
CA ILE A 141 -3.57 8.96 -8.02
C ILE A 141 -3.78 10.44 -7.70
N LEU A 142 -2.70 11.15 -7.37
CA LEU A 142 -2.79 12.55 -6.97
C LEU A 142 -3.12 13.46 -8.17
N GLY A 143 -2.61 13.16 -9.36
CA GLY A 143 -2.94 13.89 -10.60
C GLY A 143 -4.46 13.87 -10.88
N PRO A 144 -5.10 12.70 -11.03
CA PRO A 144 -6.55 12.60 -11.19
C PRO A 144 -7.37 13.24 -10.06
N LEU A 145 -6.88 13.17 -8.82
CA LEU A 145 -7.51 13.86 -7.69
C LEU A 145 -7.55 15.38 -7.90
N LEU A 146 -6.41 15.99 -8.27
CA LEU A 146 -6.33 17.43 -8.55
C LEU A 146 -7.15 17.82 -9.78
N VAL A 147 -7.13 17.00 -10.84
CA VAL A 147 -7.97 17.23 -12.03
C VAL A 147 -9.45 17.15 -11.68
N THR A 148 -9.87 16.24 -10.80
CA THR A 148 -11.26 16.15 -10.33
C THR A 148 -11.67 17.44 -9.62
N LEU A 149 -10.84 17.93 -8.70
CA LEU A 149 -11.06 19.20 -8.00
C LEU A 149 -11.14 20.38 -8.98
N HIS A 150 -10.26 20.42 -9.99
CA HIS A 150 -10.28 21.44 -11.05
C HIS A 150 -11.61 21.50 -11.80
N THR A 151 -12.28 20.37 -12.02
CA THR A 151 -13.57 20.38 -12.73
C THR A 151 -14.69 21.07 -11.96
N THR A 152 -14.51 21.41 -10.68
CA THR A 152 -15.56 21.94 -9.78
C THR A 152 -16.85 21.08 -9.80
N PHE A 153 -16.68 19.78 -10.09
CA PHE A 153 -17.76 18.79 -10.31
C PHE A 153 -18.74 19.15 -11.44
N LYS A 154 -18.35 20.05 -12.36
CA LYS A 154 -19.09 20.41 -13.57
C LYS A 154 -18.55 19.63 -14.76
N LEU A 155 -19.12 18.45 -15.02
CA LEU A 155 -18.73 17.57 -16.14
C LEU A 155 -19.75 17.65 -17.27
N ASN A 156 -19.36 18.19 -18.43
CA ASN A 156 -20.24 18.35 -19.59
C ASN A 156 -19.57 17.84 -20.88
N GLY A 157 -20.37 17.29 -21.80
CA GLY A 157 -19.93 16.87 -23.13
C GLY A 157 -18.85 15.78 -23.13
N ILE A 158 -17.92 15.86 -24.09
CA ILE A 158 -16.83 14.88 -24.29
C ILE A 158 -15.83 14.84 -23.12
N ILE A 159 -15.78 15.90 -22.31
CA ILE A 159 -14.89 16.00 -21.13
C ILE A 159 -15.30 14.95 -20.09
N THR A 160 -16.60 14.67 -19.96
CA THR A 160 -17.13 13.63 -19.06
C THR A 160 -16.58 12.25 -19.42
N THR A 161 -16.46 11.94 -20.72
CA THR A 161 -15.87 10.67 -21.18
C THR A 161 -14.41 10.58 -20.77
N SER A 162 -13.61 11.63 -21.00
CA SER A 162 -12.21 11.68 -20.58
C SER A 162 -12.05 11.54 -19.06
N PHE A 163 -12.93 12.17 -18.29
CA PHE A 163 -12.95 12.09 -16.83
C PHE A 163 -13.17 10.65 -16.37
N TRP A 164 -14.18 9.96 -16.91
CA TRP A 164 -14.42 8.55 -16.54
C TRP A 164 -13.29 7.64 -17.01
N CYS A 165 -12.72 7.85 -18.20
CA CYS A 165 -11.52 7.13 -18.62
C CYS A 165 -10.36 7.33 -17.64
N MET A 166 -10.15 8.55 -17.13
CA MET A 166 -9.13 8.85 -16.14
C MET A 166 -9.37 8.09 -14.82
N ILE A 167 -10.59 8.19 -14.25
CA ILE A 167 -10.94 7.50 -13.02
C ILE A 167 -10.83 5.98 -13.17
N THR A 168 -11.35 5.42 -14.27
CA THR A 168 -11.23 3.99 -14.56
C THR A 168 -9.76 3.58 -14.71
N THR A 169 -8.94 4.36 -15.42
CA THR A 169 -7.50 4.06 -15.58
C THR A 169 -6.78 4.05 -14.23
N MET A 170 -7.07 5.00 -13.34
CA MET A 170 -6.53 5.08 -11.98
C MET A 170 -6.92 3.84 -11.16
N VAL A 171 -8.21 3.48 -11.14
CA VAL A 171 -8.70 2.29 -10.42
C VAL A 171 -8.07 1.01 -10.96
N PHE A 172 -8.01 0.85 -12.29
CA PHE A 172 -7.31 -0.28 -12.91
C PHE A 172 -5.81 -0.29 -12.56
N GLY A 173 -5.17 0.87 -12.45
CA GLY A 173 -3.77 0.99 -11.98
C GLY A 173 -3.57 0.46 -10.56
N ILE A 174 -4.48 0.80 -9.64
CA ILE A 174 -4.48 0.28 -8.25
C ILE A 174 -4.67 -1.24 -8.24
N VAL A 175 -5.63 -1.75 -9.03
CA VAL A 175 -5.87 -3.19 -9.18
C VAL A 175 -4.63 -3.90 -9.76
N GLY A 176 -3.99 -3.32 -10.77
CA GLY A 176 -2.75 -3.82 -11.35
C GLY A 176 -1.63 -3.92 -10.33
N ARG A 177 -1.46 -2.89 -9.46
CA ARG A 177 -0.50 -2.93 -8.36
C ARG A 177 -0.82 -4.03 -7.36
N TYR A 178 -2.09 -4.19 -6.99
CA TYR A 178 -2.52 -5.27 -6.10
C TYR A 178 -2.11 -6.63 -6.67
N ILE A 179 -2.44 -6.92 -7.94
CA ILE A 179 -2.06 -8.17 -8.62
C ILE A 179 -0.53 -8.33 -8.69
N TYR A 180 0.20 -7.25 -9.00
CA TYR A 180 1.67 -7.27 -9.09
C TYR A 180 2.35 -7.69 -7.78
N ILE A 181 1.83 -7.30 -6.62
CA ILE A 181 2.36 -7.71 -5.30
C ILE A 181 2.12 -9.20 -5.01
N GLN A 182 1.17 -9.82 -5.71
CA GLN A 182 0.87 -11.26 -5.54
C GLN A 182 1.87 -12.14 -6.27
N VAL A 183 2.57 -11.62 -7.28
CA VAL A 183 3.68 -12.32 -7.93
C VAL A 183 4.88 -12.31 -6.98
N PRO A 184 5.31 -13.46 -6.46
CA PRO A 184 6.39 -13.56 -5.50
C PRO A 184 7.73 -13.22 -6.15
N ARG A 185 8.52 -12.38 -5.47
CA ARG A 185 9.85 -11.95 -5.93
C ARG A 185 10.88 -12.14 -4.84
N SER A 186 12.11 -12.41 -5.24
CA SER A 186 13.27 -12.52 -4.37
C SER A 186 13.62 -11.16 -3.78
N ILE A 187 14.54 -11.15 -2.80
CA ILE A 187 15.10 -9.92 -2.22
C ILE A 187 15.81 -9.09 -3.29
N THR A 188 16.36 -9.74 -4.33
CA THR A 188 16.99 -9.09 -5.49
C THR A 188 15.99 -8.56 -6.51
N GLY A 189 14.69 -8.82 -6.33
CA GLY A 189 13.61 -8.38 -7.22
C GLY A 189 13.34 -9.29 -8.42
N ALA A 190 14.10 -10.39 -8.54
CA ALA A 190 13.86 -11.44 -9.52
C ALA A 190 12.57 -12.19 -9.17
N GLU A 191 11.84 -12.65 -10.18
CA GLU A 191 10.65 -13.44 -9.96
C GLU A 191 11.00 -14.81 -9.37
N LEU A 192 10.30 -15.23 -8.32
CA LEU A 192 10.50 -16.55 -7.72
C LEU A 192 9.65 -17.57 -8.47
N GLY A 193 10.29 -18.65 -8.91
CA GLY A 193 9.55 -19.80 -9.42
C GLY A 193 8.77 -20.50 -8.32
N VAL A 194 7.75 -21.28 -8.70
CA VAL A 194 6.97 -22.09 -7.74
C VAL A 194 7.87 -22.99 -6.89
N GLN A 195 8.90 -23.57 -7.50
CA GLN A 195 9.89 -24.43 -6.81
C GLN A 195 10.70 -23.68 -5.73
N ASP A 196 11.04 -22.41 -5.96
CA ASP A 196 11.75 -21.62 -4.96
C ASP A 196 10.83 -21.27 -3.79
N ILE A 197 9.55 -21.01 -4.06
CA ILE A 197 8.56 -20.78 -3.02
C ILE A 197 8.37 -22.05 -2.17
N ASP A 198 8.35 -23.23 -2.80
CA ASP A 198 8.26 -24.52 -2.11
C ASP A 198 9.43 -24.70 -1.14
N ARG A 199 10.66 -24.50 -1.61
CA ARG A 199 11.87 -24.54 -0.77
C ARG A 199 11.83 -23.59 0.42
N ILE A 200 11.36 -22.35 0.20
CA ILE A 200 11.23 -21.37 1.30
C ILE A 200 10.16 -21.83 2.30
N VAL A 201 9.04 -22.37 1.83
CA VAL A 201 7.98 -22.88 2.70
C VAL A 201 8.45 -24.09 3.51
N ASP A 202 9.26 -24.97 2.94
CA ASP A 202 9.84 -26.13 3.63
C ASP A 202 10.82 -25.68 4.71
N ASN A 203 11.68 -24.69 4.42
CA ASN A 203 12.57 -24.11 5.43
C ASN A 203 11.78 -23.46 6.60
N LEU A 204 10.67 -22.78 6.30
CA LEU A 204 9.79 -22.22 7.32
C LEU A 204 9.12 -23.33 8.16
N ASN A 205 8.83 -24.50 7.58
CA ASN A 205 8.32 -25.65 8.32
C ASN A 205 9.33 -26.16 9.34
N GLU A 206 10.59 -26.28 8.93
CA GLU A 206 11.67 -26.72 9.81
C GLU A 206 11.91 -25.72 10.96
N GLN A 207 11.87 -24.41 10.67
CA GLN A 207 11.97 -23.39 11.71
C GLN A 207 10.82 -23.48 12.70
N LEU A 208 9.60 -23.70 12.22
CA LEU A 208 8.44 -23.80 13.09
C LEU A 208 8.46 -25.07 13.95
N HIS A 209 8.89 -26.21 13.40
CA HIS A 209 9.07 -27.46 14.15
C HIS A 209 10.08 -27.29 15.29
N ARG A 210 11.19 -26.56 15.04
CA ARG A 210 12.19 -26.25 16.07
C ARG A 210 11.64 -25.41 17.22
N HIS A 211 10.74 -24.47 16.94
CA HIS A 211 10.15 -23.62 17.98
C HIS A 211 9.03 -24.30 18.78
N LEU A 212 8.40 -25.33 18.22
CA LEU A 212 7.18 -25.92 18.77
C LEU A 212 7.32 -27.39 19.20
N ASN A 213 8.54 -27.94 19.26
CA ASN A 213 8.86 -29.27 19.80
C ASN A 213 7.85 -30.36 19.37
N ASN A 214 7.65 -30.54 18.06
CA ASN A 214 6.71 -31.51 17.48
C ASN A 214 5.22 -31.31 17.83
N ALA A 215 4.80 -30.11 18.23
CA ALA A 215 3.37 -29.83 18.30
C ALA A 215 2.72 -29.99 16.91
N ASP A 216 1.64 -30.78 16.86
CA ASP A 216 0.90 -31.00 15.63
C ASP A 216 0.11 -29.74 15.23
N LEU A 217 0.74 -28.89 14.41
CA LEU A 217 0.14 -27.68 13.85
C LEU A 217 -0.51 -27.98 12.48
N THR A 218 -0.54 -29.23 12.05
CA THR A 218 -1.08 -29.65 10.74
C THR A 218 -2.54 -29.22 10.59
N HIS A 219 -3.31 -29.26 11.68
CA HIS A 219 -4.69 -28.76 11.72
C HIS A 219 -4.80 -27.23 11.56
N LEU A 220 -3.87 -26.45 12.12
CA LEU A 220 -3.79 -25.01 11.89
C LEU A 220 -3.39 -24.71 10.45
N PHE A 221 -2.54 -25.55 9.86
CA PHE A 221 -2.13 -25.42 8.47
C PHE A 221 -3.24 -25.71 7.49
N ASN A 222 -4.00 -26.79 7.67
CA ASN A 222 -5.15 -27.12 6.83
C ASN A 222 -6.26 -26.04 6.91
N ALA A 223 -6.40 -25.35 8.05
CA ALA A 223 -7.33 -24.24 8.20
C ALA A 223 -6.90 -22.98 7.43
N ILE A 224 -5.60 -22.81 7.17
CA ILE A 224 -5.02 -21.64 6.50
C ILE A 224 -4.76 -21.92 5.00
N SER A 225 -4.51 -23.17 4.60
CA SER A 225 -4.30 -23.54 3.20
C SER A 225 -5.59 -23.42 2.40
N VAL A 226 -5.63 -22.47 1.47
CA VAL A 226 -6.68 -22.39 0.44
C VAL A 226 -6.44 -23.52 -0.56
N PRO A 227 -7.46 -24.32 -0.95
CA PRO A 227 -7.30 -25.39 -1.92
C PRO A 227 -6.72 -24.87 -3.25
N TYR A 228 -5.56 -25.40 -3.64
CA TYR A 228 -4.78 -25.05 -4.83
C TYR A 228 -5.59 -25.18 -6.14
N ASP A 229 -6.46 -26.19 -6.22
CA ASP A 229 -7.12 -26.60 -7.45
C ASP A 229 -8.21 -25.63 -7.94
N LYS A 230 -8.84 -24.88 -7.03
CA LYS A 230 -9.88 -23.90 -7.40
C LYS A 230 -9.31 -22.64 -8.03
N ALA A 231 -8.06 -22.25 -7.75
CA ALA A 231 -7.48 -21.02 -8.26
C ALA A 231 -7.03 -21.13 -9.73
N ARG A 232 -6.70 -22.35 -10.19
CA ARG A 232 -6.11 -22.56 -11.52
C ARG A 232 -7.14 -22.50 -12.65
N GLN A 233 -8.35 -23.01 -12.42
CA GLN A 233 -9.38 -23.21 -13.46
C GLN A 233 -10.44 -22.11 -13.54
N VAL A 234 -10.45 -21.16 -12.60
CA VAL A 234 -11.45 -20.10 -12.55
C VAL A 234 -11.16 -18.97 -13.55
N SER A 235 -12.23 -18.30 -14.00
CA SER A 235 -12.13 -17.10 -14.84
C SER A 235 -11.24 -16.04 -14.17
N PRO A 236 -10.55 -15.15 -14.92
CA PRO A 236 -9.69 -14.13 -14.33
C PRO A 236 -10.42 -13.24 -13.32
N LEU A 237 -11.67 -12.83 -13.61
CA LEU A 237 -12.47 -12.03 -12.68
C LEU A 237 -12.77 -12.80 -11.40
N THR A 238 -13.23 -14.04 -11.51
CA THR A 238 -13.47 -14.90 -10.35
C THR A 238 -12.18 -15.12 -9.54
N ALA A 239 -11.04 -15.28 -10.21
CA ALA A 239 -9.75 -15.38 -9.57
C ALA A 239 -9.42 -14.11 -8.75
N LEU A 240 -9.63 -12.92 -9.33
CA LEU A 240 -9.42 -11.65 -8.63
C LEU A 240 -10.32 -11.55 -7.38
N PHE A 241 -11.61 -11.87 -7.51
CA PHE A 241 -12.53 -11.85 -6.36
C PHE A 241 -12.13 -12.87 -5.29
N LEU A 242 -11.71 -14.08 -5.68
CA LEU A 242 -11.21 -15.09 -4.75
C LEU A 242 -9.91 -14.65 -4.06
N MET A 243 -9.01 -13.98 -4.76
CA MET A 243 -7.78 -13.42 -4.18
C MET A 243 -8.10 -12.38 -3.11
N VAL A 244 -9.01 -11.44 -3.41
CA VAL A 244 -9.43 -10.41 -2.45
C VAL A 244 -10.17 -11.01 -1.27
N LYS A 245 -11.11 -11.93 -1.53
CA LYS A 245 -11.87 -12.62 -0.47
C LYS A 245 -10.94 -13.40 0.46
N THR A 246 -9.99 -14.15 -0.09
CA THR A 246 -9.03 -14.91 0.72
C THR A 246 -8.07 -14.01 1.48
N ASP A 247 -7.70 -12.84 0.96
CA ASP A 247 -6.93 -11.84 1.71
C ASP A 247 -7.70 -11.31 2.92
N ILE A 248 -8.98 -10.99 2.75
CA ILE A 248 -9.84 -10.51 3.85
C ILE A 248 -10.03 -11.62 4.89
N GLU A 249 -10.39 -12.84 4.47
CA GLU A 249 -10.56 -13.98 5.39
C GLU A 249 -9.28 -14.28 6.17
N ASN A 250 -8.11 -14.14 5.56
CA ASN A 250 -6.84 -14.39 6.22
C ASN A 250 -6.54 -13.40 7.34
N ILE A 251 -6.93 -12.13 7.21
CA ILE A 251 -6.80 -11.14 8.29
C ILE A 251 -7.55 -11.64 9.53
N PHE A 252 -8.76 -12.18 9.36
CA PHE A 252 -9.55 -12.75 10.45
C PHE A 252 -8.97 -14.09 10.96
N LYS A 253 -8.51 -14.97 10.07
CA LYS A 253 -7.89 -16.26 10.45
C LYS A 253 -6.62 -16.05 11.28
N ILE A 254 -5.78 -15.09 10.90
CA ILE A 254 -4.56 -14.73 11.65
C ILE A 254 -4.92 -14.18 13.04
N SER A 255 -5.97 -13.37 13.16
CA SER A 255 -6.47 -12.92 14.46
C SER A 255 -6.95 -14.09 15.33
N ARG A 256 -7.63 -15.07 14.73
CA ARG A 256 -8.06 -16.30 15.42
C ARG A 256 -6.87 -17.15 15.85
N LEU A 257 -5.86 -17.28 14.99
CA LEU A 257 -4.61 -17.98 15.26
C LEU A 257 -3.89 -17.37 16.46
N ARG A 258 -3.81 -16.04 16.55
CA ARG A 258 -3.25 -15.33 17.72
C ARG A 258 -3.96 -15.72 19.02
N SER A 259 -5.29 -15.78 19.00
CA SER A 259 -6.09 -16.19 20.16
C SER A 259 -5.85 -17.65 20.54
N MET A 260 -5.72 -18.56 19.57
CA MET A 260 -5.41 -19.98 19.81
C MET A 260 -3.99 -20.16 20.37
N LEU A 261 -3.01 -19.42 19.82
CA LEU A 261 -1.63 -19.44 20.29
C LEU A 261 -1.55 -18.93 21.73
N LYS A 262 -2.31 -17.89 22.08
CA LYS A 262 -2.42 -17.41 23.47
C LYS A 262 -3.06 -18.44 24.41
N LYS A 263 -4.06 -19.20 23.93
CA LYS A 263 -4.81 -20.19 24.73
C LYS A 263 -4.02 -21.47 24.98
N HIS A 264 -3.39 -22.05 23.95
CA HIS A 264 -2.69 -23.33 24.06
C HIS A 264 -1.21 -23.18 24.44
N TYR A 265 -0.59 -22.07 24.07
CA TYR A 265 0.82 -21.79 24.34
C TYR A 265 0.99 -20.61 25.30
N GLY A 266 -0.01 -20.43 26.17
CA GLY A 266 -0.08 -19.40 27.23
C GLY A 266 1.12 -19.35 28.18
N ALA A 267 1.93 -20.40 28.23
CA ALA A 267 3.17 -20.47 29.00
C ALA A 267 4.42 -19.97 28.24
N LEU A 268 4.39 -19.88 26.90
CA LEU A 268 5.54 -19.40 26.13
C LEU A 268 5.75 -17.89 26.32
N HIS A 269 7.01 -17.46 26.32
CA HIS A 269 7.36 -16.04 26.36
C HIS A 269 6.73 -15.29 25.16
N TRP A 270 6.22 -14.07 25.38
CA TRP A 270 5.48 -13.29 24.38
C TRP A 270 6.23 -13.14 23.06
N ARG A 271 7.56 -13.00 23.12
CA ARG A 271 8.45 -12.83 21.98
C ARG A 271 8.52 -14.06 21.07
N ILE A 272 8.49 -15.27 21.64
CA ILE A 272 8.47 -16.52 20.86
C ILE A 272 7.12 -16.66 20.15
N ARG A 273 6.03 -16.21 20.77
CA ARG A 273 4.70 -16.21 20.13
C ARG A 273 4.63 -15.24 18.96
N GLU A 274 5.22 -14.06 19.08
CA GLU A 274 5.31 -13.11 17.98
C GLU A 274 6.14 -13.65 16.82
N GLU A 275 7.27 -14.30 17.11
CA GLU A 275 8.10 -14.94 16.08
C GLU A 275 7.35 -16.06 15.36
N ILE A 276 6.67 -16.94 16.10
CA ILE A 276 5.79 -17.98 15.54
C ILE A 276 4.67 -17.35 14.70
N GLU A 277 4.02 -16.30 15.19
CA GLU A 277 2.97 -15.59 14.47
C GLU A 277 3.51 -14.99 13.17
N GLU A 278 4.71 -14.40 13.18
CA GLU A 278 5.35 -13.83 11.99
C GLU A 278 5.74 -14.91 10.98
N LEU A 279 6.29 -16.04 11.42
CA LEU A 279 6.60 -17.19 10.56
C LEU A 279 5.34 -17.78 9.92
N LEU A 280 4.26 -17.92 10.68
CA LEU A 280 2.98 -18.41 10.18
C LEU A 280 2.36 -17.46 9.16
N LYS A 281 2.41 -16.14 9.42
CA LYS A 281 1.98 -15.11 8.46
C LYS A 281 2.78 -15.17 7.16
N LYS A 282 4.11 -15.27 7.26
CA LYS A 282 5.01 -15.37 6.10
C LYS A 282 4.69 -16.63 5.27
N LYS A 283 4.58 -17.78 5.92
CA LYS A 283 4.23 -19.04 5.25
C LYS A 283 2.87 -18.98 4.57
N ALA A 284 1.83 -18.50 5.26
CA ALA A 284 0.49 -18.35 4.70
C ALA A 284 0.47 -17.44 3.45
N ALA A 285 1.19 -16.31 3.52
CA ALA A 285 1.31 -15.41 2.39
C ALA A 285 2.02 -16.06 1.19
N LEU A 286 3.09 -16.83 1.43
CA LEU A 286 3.85 -17.51 0.36
C LEU A 286 3.03 -18.61 -0.32
N ILE A 287 2.36 -19.48 0.44
CA ILE A 287 1.49 -20.53 -0.11
C ILE A 287 0.38 -19.90 -0.96
N ARG A 288 -0.22 -18.81 -0.50
CA ARG A 288 -1.25 -18.11 -1.28
C ARG A 288 -0.70 -17.56 -2.60
N ARG A 289 0.45 -16.88 -2.56
CA ARG A 289 1.11 -16.36 -3.77
C ARG A 289 1.47 -17.49 -4.75
N ARG A 290 1.90 -18.65 -4.23
CA ARG A 290 2.10 -19.88 -5.01
C ARG A 290 0.81 -20.33 -5.69
N ASN A 291 -0.29 -20.42 -4.94
CA ASN A 291 -1.58 -20.91 -5.45
C ASN A 291 -2.18 -19.99 -6.52
N PHE A 292 -1.96 -18.67 -6.41
CA PHE A 292 -2.42 -17.69 -7.40
C PHE A 292 -1.35 -17.30 -8.42
N PHE A 293 -0.25 -18.06 -8.53
CA PHE A 293 0.86 -17.72 -9.43
C PHE A 293 0.40 -17.58 -10.89
N ASP A 294 -0.26 -18.61 -11.42
CA ASP A 294 -0.76 -18.61 -12.80
C ASP A 294 -1.87 -17.56 -13.01
N ALA A 295 -2.77 -17.43 -12.03
CA ALA A 295 -3.88 -16.48 -12.09
C ALA A 295 -3.38 -15.03 -12.11
N SER A 296 -2.37 -14.70 -11.31
CA SER A 296 -1.75 -13.38 -11.26
C SER A 296 -1.12 -13.01 -12.60
N HIS A 297 -0.43 -13.95 -13.26
CA HIS A 297 0.13 -13.73 -14.59
C HIS A 297 -0.95 -13.45 -15.64
N ARG A 298 -2.01 -14.26 -15.69
CA ARG A 298 -3.14 -14.03 -16.60
C ARG A 298 -3.79 -12.67 -16.35
N LEU A 299 -3.99 -12.32 -15.08
CA LEU A 299 -4.57 -11.03 -14.69
C LEU A 299 -3.69 -9.85 -15.08
N LEU A 300 -2.37 -9.94 -14.93
CA LEU A 300 -1.43 -8.90 -15.39
C LEU A 300 -1.47 -8.72 -16.91
N HIS A 301 -1.63 -9.81 -17.67
CA HIS A 301 -1.81 -9.71 -19.11
C HIS A 301 -3.07 -8.93 -19.47
N TYR A 302 -4.24 -9.29 -18.91
CA TYR A 302 -5.48 -8.56 -19.14
C TYR A 302 -5.41 -7.11 -18.64
N TRP A 303 -4.77 -6.88 -17.50
CA TRP A 303 -4.57 -5.54 -16.96
C TRP A 303 -3.86 -4.63 -17.98
N HIS A 304 -2.79 -5.10 -18.61
CA HIS A 304 -2.10 -4.35 -19.65
C HIS A 304 -3.00 -4.04 -20.85
N VAL A 305 -3.83 -5.00 -21.28
CA VAL A 305 -4.77 -4.86 -22.41
C VAL A 305 -5.81 -3.77 -22.16
N PHE A 306 -6.27 -3.57 -20.92
CA PHE A 306 -7.27 -2.53 -20.61
C PHE A 306 -6.66 -1.21 -20.17
N HIS A 307 -5.66 -1.25 -19.28
CA HIS A 307 -5.09 -0.05 -18.67
C HIS A 307 -4.39 0.85 -19.70
N VAL A 308 -3.63 0.29 -20.63
CA VAL A 308 -2.86 1.08 -21.60
C VAL A 308 -3.77 1.79 -22.61
N PRO A 309 -4.75 1.14 -23.27
CA PRO A 309 -5.65 1.85 -24.19
C PRO A 309 -6.49 2.92 -23.50
N LEU A 310 -7.00 2.67 -22.30
CA LEU A 310 -7.75 3.67 -21.54
C LEU A 310 -6.89 4.90 -21.23
N ALA A 311 -5.64 4.70 -20.83
CA ALA A 311 -4.69 5.79 -20.63
C ALA A 311 -4.46 6.57 -21.93
N VAL A 312 -4.28 5.90 -23.07
CA VAL A 312 -4.08 6.55 -24.37
C VAL A 312 -5.29 7.41 -24.77
N VAL A 313 -6.51 6.87 -24.66
CA VAL A 313 -7.74 7.61 -24.96
C VAL A 313 -7.88 8.83 -24.06
N MET A 314 -7.64 8.67 -22.76
CA MET A 314 -7.68 9.76 -21.80
C MET A 314 -6.67 10.87 -22.14
N PHE A 315 -5.42 10.52 -22.45
CA PHE A 315 -4.41 11.52 -22.85
C PHE A 315 -4.76 12.22 -24.16
N LEU A 316 -5.27 11.48 -25.15
CA LEU A 316 -5.70 12.05 -26.42
C LEU A 316 -6.79 13.11 -26.20
N ILE A 317 -7.82 12.80 -25.40
CA ILE A 317 -8.88 13.77 -25.11
C ILE A 317 -8.35 14.92 -24.24
N MET A 318 -7.45 14.67 -23.29
CA MET A 318 -6.80 15.72 -22.50
C MET A 318 -6.06 16.74 -23.39
N PHE A 319 -5.26 16.28 -24.35
CA PHE A 319 -4.57 17.19 -25.27
C PHE A 319 -5.55 17.98 -26.14
N ILE A 320 -6.58 17.33 -26.68
CA ILE A 320 -7.64 18.01 -27.43
C ILE A 320 -8.33 19.07 -26.55
N HIS A 321 -8.65 18.74 -25.31
CA HIS A 321 -9.27 19.65 -24.36
C HIS A 321 -8.43 20.90 -24.12
N ILE A 322 -7.12 20.74 -23.89
CA ILE A 322 -6.18 21.86 -23.70
C ILE A 322 -6.10 22.72 -24.98
N ILE A 323 -5.98 22.09 -26.15
CA ILE A 323 -5.87 22.80 -27.44
C ILE A 323 -7.14 23.61 -27.72
N VAL A 324 -8.32 22.97 -27.60
CA VAL A 324 -9.63 23.62 -27.79
C VAL A 324 -9.78 24.79 -26.82
N TYR A 325 -9.43 24.59 -25.55
CA TYR A 325 -9.46 25.66 -24.55
C TYR A 325 -8.65 26.88 -25.01
N TYR A 326 -7.42 26.69 -25.50
CA TYR A 326 -6.59 27.81 -25.95
C TYR A 326 -7.08 28.44 -27.25
N ILE A 327 -7.54 27.66 -28.22
CA ILE A 327 -8.07 28.20 -29.49
C ILE A 327 -9.27 29.11 -29.22
N PHE A 328 -10.21 28.67 -28.38
CA PHE A 328 -11.42 29.45 -28.09
C PHE A 328 -11.22 30.51 -27.00
N ARG A 329 -10.18 30.41 -26.16
CA ARG A 329 -9.82 31.44 -25.19
C ARG A 329 -9.13 32.65 -25.83
N VAL A 330 -8.37 32.47 -26.90
CA VAL A 330 -7.70 33.57 -27.61
C VAL A 330 -8.71 34.47 -28.35
N GLY A 331 -9.97 34.05 -28.47
CA GLY A 331 -11.05 34.80 -29.14
C GLY A 331 -11.87 35.77 -28.27
N HIS A 332 -11.57 35.94 -26.98
CA HIS A 332 -12.34 36.82 -26.08
C HIS A 332 -11.48 37.76 -25.22
#